data_AF-A0A5E9ABL4-F1
#
_entry.id   AF-A0A5E9ABL4-F1
#
_cell.length_a   1.000
_cell.length_b   1.000
_cell.length_c   1.000
_cell.angle_alpha   90.00
_cell.angle_beta   90.00
_cell.angle_gamma   90.00
#
_symmetry.space_group_name_H-M   'P 1'
#
loop_
_entity.id
_entity.type
_entity.pdbx_description
1 polymer ?
#
loop_
_entity_poly.entity_id
_entity_poly.type
_entity_poly.pdbx_seq_one_letter_code
_entity_poly.pdbx_strand_id
1 'polypeptide(L)' 'MPQPTLILVYEPEKACLARLSADGYPADRALEISSYLAQSTDLAPEFNLLAAACEKRGL' A
#
# COMPACT_ATOMS: atom_id res chain seq x y z
N MET A 1 -26.68 -10.13 -10.13
CA MET A 1 -25.84 -10.48 -8.97
C MET A 1 -24.89 -9.31 -8.74
N PRO A 2 -24.55 -8.93 -7.50
CA PRO A 2 -23.58 -7.86 -7.27
C PRO A 2 -22.23 -8.27 -7.88
N GLN A 3 -21.58 -7.32 -8.56
CA GLN A 3 -20.28 -7.53 -9.16
C GLN A 3 -19.20 -7.38 -8.06
N PRO A 4 -18.28 -8.35 -7.89
CA PRO A 4 -17.25 -8.26 -6.88
C PRO A 4 -16.30 -7.09 -7.16
N THR A 5 -15.84 -6.41 -6.10
CA THR A 5 -14.90 -5.29 -6.18
C THR A 5 -13.64 -5.62 -5.40
N LEU A 6 -12.47 -5.53 -6.05
CA LEU A 6 -11.17 -5.63 -5.40
C LEU A 6 -10.73 -4.22 -4.96
N ILE A 7 -10.32 -4.08 -3.70
CA ILE A 7 -9.68 -2.85 -3.20
C ILE A 7 -8.25 -3.20 -2.83
N LEU A 8 -7.30 -2.63 -3.55
CA LEU A 8 -5.88 -2.72 -3.24
C LEU A 8 -5.43 -1.43 -2.55
N VAL A 9 -4.95 -1.54 -1.31
CA VAL A 9 -4.36 -0.43 -0.56
C VAL A 9 -2.85 -0.61 -0.54
N TYR A 10 -2.13 0.39 -1.02
CA TYR A 10 -0.67 0.39 -1.06
C TYR A 10 -0.13 1.77 -0.66
N GLU A 11 0.84 1.77 0.25
CA GLU A 11 1.62 2.93 0.63
C GLU A 11 3.08 2.46 0.81
N PRO A 12 4.07 3.04 0.10
CA PRO A 12 5.47 2.76 0.37
C PRO A 12 5.84 3.19 1.80
N GLU A 13 6.69 2.41 2.48
CA GLU A 13 7.19 2.72 3.83
C GLU A 13 7.70 4.18 3.92
N LYS A 14 8.54 4.59 2.98
CA LYS A 14 9.08 5.95 2.89
C LYS A 14 7.99 7.03 2.77
N ALA A 15 6.92 6.76 2.04
CA ALA A 15 5.81 7.70 1.89
C ALA A 15 5.01 7.84 3.20
N CYS A 16 4.78 6.72 3.88
CA CYS A 16 4.14 6.70 5.20
C CYS A 16 4.96 7.48 6.24
N LEU A 17 6.27 7.22 6.30
CA LEU A 17 7.19 7.91 7.21
C LEU A 17 7.18 9.43 6.99
N ALA A 18 7.22 9.86 5.72
CA ALA A 18 7.16 11.27 5.37
C ALA A 18 5.84 11.92 5.81
N ARG A 19 4.71 11.24 5.60
CA ARG A 19 3.38 11.71 6.02
C ARG A 19 3.28 11.83 7.55
N LEU A 20 3.65 10.78 8.28
CA LEU A 20 3.63 10.79 9.76
C LEU A 20 4.53 11.89 10.34
N SER A 21 5.69 12.12 9.72
CA SER A 21 6.58 13.20 10.13
C SER A 21 5.97 14.58 9.89
N ALA A 22 5.31 14.79 8.74
CA ALA A 22 4.62 16.04 8.41
C ALA A 22 3.41 16.30 9.33
N ASP A 23 2.74 15.24 9.78
CA ASP A 23 1.63 15.30 10.73
C ASP A 23 2.08 15.57 12.18
N GLY A 24 3.40 15.64 12.44
CA GLY A 24 3.97 16.00 13.73
C GLY A 24 4.14 14.85 14.72
N TYR A 25 4.11 13.60 14.25
CA TYR A 25 4.36 12.43 15.11
C TYR A 25 5.82 12.40 15.60
N PRO A 26 6.08 11.92 16.83
CA PRO A 26 7.44 11.68 17.30
C PRO A 26 8.19 10.71 16.38
N ALA A 27 9.47 10.99 16.11
CA ALA A 27 10.29 10.23 15.15
C ALA A 27 10.29 8.71 15.42
N ASP A 28 10.46 8.30 16.68
CA ASP A 28 10.48 6.88 17.06
C ASP A 28 9.15 6.18 16.74
N ARG A 29 8.02 6.88 16.93
CA ARG A 29 6.69 6.36 16.60
C ARG A 29 6.43 6.33 15.11
N ALA A 30 6.86 7.36 14.37
CA ALA A 30 6.73 7.39 12.93
C ALA A 30 7.52 6.24 12.26
N LEU A 31 8.74 5.98 12.74
CA LEU A 31 9.58 4.86 12.30
C LEU A 31 8.99 3.50 12.67
N GLU A 32 8.50 3.33 13.89
CA GLU A 32 7.85 2.09 14.32
C GLU A 32 6.64 1.78 13.43
N ILE A 33 5.76 2.76 13.19
CA ILE A 33 4.57 2.60 12.35
C ILE A 33 4.97 2.30 10.90
N SER A 34 5.89 3.08 10.31
CA SER A 34 6.29 2.87 8.90
C SER A 34 6.96 1.52 8.70
N SER A 35 7.69 1.00 9.70
CA SER A 35 8.38 -0.29 9.62
C SER A 35 7.45 -1.48 9.34
N TYR A 36 6.19 -1.42 9.77
CA TYR A 36 5.20 -2.46 9.44
C TYR A 36 4.88 -2.52 7.94
N LEU A 37 5.03 -1.42 7.21
CA LEU A 37 4.87 -1.37 5.76
C LEU A 37 6.10 -1.91 5.03
N ALA A 38 7.27 -1.95 5.67
CA ALA A 38 8.52 -2.43 5.07
C ALA A 38 8.40 -3.89 4.57
N GLN A 39 7.54 -4.70 5.21
CA GLN A 39 7.30 -6.09 4.83
C GLN A 39 6.46 -6.27 3.54
N SER A 40 5.84 -5.20 3.03
CA SER A 40 4.96 -5.21 1.85
C SER A 40 5.55 -4.44 0.65
N THR A 41 6.85 -4.14 0.68
CA THR A 41 7.44 -3.03 -0.12
C THR A 41 7.59 -3.26 -1.62
N ASP A 42 7.43 -4.49 -2.13
CA ASP A 42 7.76 -4.79 -3.54
C ASP A 42 6.55 -5.12 -4.42
N LEU A 43 5.35 -4.66 -4.04
CA LEU A 43 4.13 -4.93 -4.83
C LEU A 43 3.99 -4.03 -6.07
N ALA A 44 4.63 -2.86 -6.09
CA ALA A 44 4.43 -1.88 -7.16
C ALA A 44 4.75 -2.40 -8.58
N PRO A 45 5.85 -3.16 -8.81
CA PRO A 45 6.11 -3.78 -10.11
C PRO A 45 5.00 -4.75 -10.56
N GLU A 46 4.27 -5.35 -9.62
CA GLU A 46 3.24 -6.36 -9.86
C GLU A 46 1.86 -5.76 -10.19
N PHE A 47 1.67 -4.44 -10.07
CA PHE A 47 0.36 -3.80 -10.28
C PHE A 47 -0.24 -4.05 -11.66
N ASN A 48 0.59 -4.02 -12.70
CA ASN A 48 0.12 -4.30 -14.06
C ASN A 48 -0.32 -5.77 -14.21
N LEU A 49 0.37 -6.70 -13.54
CA LEU A 49 0.02 -8.12 -13.55
C LEU A 49 -1.27 -8.37 -12.75
N LEU A 50 -1.45 -7.70 -11.61
CA LEU A 50 -2.69 -7.71 -10.84
C LEU A 50 -3.87 -7.14 -11.63
N ALA A 51 -3.69 -6.01 -12.31
CA ALA A 51 -4.73 -5.40 -13.14
C ALA A 51 -5.17 -6.34 -14.27
N ALA A 52 -4.23 -6.92 -15.02
CA ALA A 52 -4.53 -7.88 -16.08
C ALA A 52 -5.21 -9.16 -15.54
N ALA A 53 -4.87 -9.59 -14.32
CA ALA A 53 -5.53 -10.72 -13.67
C ALA A 53 -6.96 -10.40 -13.23
N CYS A 54 -7.23 -9.16 -12.80
CA CYS A 54 -8.56 -8.68 -12.43
C CYS A 54 -9.47 -8.59 -13.67
N GLU A 55 -8.97 -8.00 -14.75
CA GLU A 55 -9.70 -7.87 -16.02
C GLU A 55 -10.17 -9.24 -16.55
N LYS A 56 -9.29 -10.26 -16.55
CA LYS A 56 -9.63 -11.63 -16.93
C LYS A 56 -10.75 -12.27 -16.08
N ARG A 57 -10.99 -11.74 -14.88
CA ARG A 57 -12.01 -12.23 -13.93
C ARG A 57 -13.26 -11.36 -13.91
N GLY A 58 -13.31 -10.29 -14.72
CA GLY A 58 -14.42 -9.34 -14.72
C GLY A 58 -14.53 -8.51 -13.43
N LEU A 59 -13.39 -8.32 -12.75
CA LEU A 59 -13.21 -7.44 -11.59
C LEU A 59 -12.86 -6.02 -12.02
#